data_AF-C9LQZ7-F1
#
_entry.id   AF-C9LQZ7-F1
#
_cell.length_a   1.000
_cell.length_b   1.000
_cell.length_c   1.000
_cell.angle_alpha   90.00
_cell.angle_beta   90.00
_cell.angle_gamma   90.00
#
_symmetry.space_group_name_H-M   'P 1'
#
loop_
_entity.id
_entity.type
_entity.pdbx_description
1 polymer ?
#
loop_
_entity_poly.entity_id
_entity_poly.type
_entity_poly.pdbx_seq_one_letter_code
_entity_poly.pdbx_strand_id
1 'polypeptide(L)'
;MGYMTFVKRIVANLFKPPVTSSYPLQPRTPLPIDRGHIVNQWEKCILCGACERACPSGAIRIDRKNRKWIINPYACVQCGACVEQCPMKCLAMEGMYTEPSTEKSEIVHTPPPPKPRRGPAARPPAEKEIKAEENIREEISMDAAAENAEEVLPAAHPQPESEPGKTEAPKGKSVPAEMPKTVVTEEELKKAPVINDVSKCVLCGMCLRGCVGGALDIDRKRRTWTIDPAACVQCGVCVEHCPKQCLSLNEAYTFTADGDSPEPVTFHLPERTRPALRTAVADRADAEEEKREEAVKTEPPKETLSGKETERKETEKIPVINDVSECVLCGKYTDGCPGSALEIDRKNRTWTIDPAACVQCDICVENCPKQCLSMNKEYVLGADDDIPEPISFALPERKRSSPGKPAVKPDA
;
A
#
# COMPACT_ATOMS: atom_id res chain seq x y z
N MET A 1 -41.55 -34.32 -9.95
CA MET A 1 -40.47 -34.64 -10.93
C MET A 1 -39.11 -34.96 -10.29
N GLY A 2 -38.67 -34.30 -9.20
CA GLY A 2 -37.30 -34.44 -8.67
C GLY A 2 -36.77 -35.84 -8.33
N TYR A 3 -37.63 -36.84 -8.08
CA TYR A 3 -37.18 -38.23 -7.89
C TYR A 3 -36.48 -38.80 -9.14
N MET A 4 -37.00 -38.52 -10.33
CA MET A 4 -36.47 -39.07 -11.59
C MET A 4 -35.11 -38.48 -11.97
N THR A 5 -34.85 -37.21 -11.61
CA THR A 5 -33.53 -36.60 -11.82
C THR A 5 -32.49 -37.20 -10.87
N PHE A 6 -32.86 -37.50 -9.63
CA PHE A 6 -31.99 -38.17 -8.67
C PHE A 6 -31.64 -39.60 -9.12
N VAL A 7 -32.63 -40.41 -9.51
CA VAL A 7 -32.41 -41.77 -10.06
C VAL A 7 -31.51 -41.73 -11.30
N LYS A 8 -31.75 -40.82 -12.25
CA LYS A 8 -30.89 -40.66 -13.44
C LYS A 8 -29.45 -40.32 -13.06
N ARG A 9 -29.24 -39.52 -12.01
CA ARG A 9 -27.91 -39.11 -11.53
C ARG A 9 -27.19 -40.23 -10.77
N ILE A 10 -27.90 -41.05 -10.00
CA ILE A 10 -27.36 -42.27 -9.39
C ILE A 10 -26.87 -43.24 -10.47
N VAL A 11 -27.74 -43.60 -11.43
CA VAL A 11 -27.40 -44.54 -12.51
C VAL A 11 -26.23 -44.01 -13.34
N ALA A 12 -26.22 -42.72 -13.68
CA ALA A 12 -25.13 -42.11 -14.43
C ALA A 12 -23.80 -42.00 -13.65
N ASN A 13 -23.82 -42.07 -12.32
CA ASN A 13 -22.61 -42.07 -11.49
C ASN A 13 -22.12 -43.49 -11.17
N LEU A 14 -23.01 -44.48 -11.09
CA LEU A 14 -22.66 -45.89 -10.83
C LEU A 14 -21.72 -46.48 -11.91
N PHE A 15 -21.83 -46.00 -13.15
CA PHE A 15 -20.99 -46.41 -14.29
C PHE A 15 -19.83 -45.44 -14.57
N LYS A 16 -19.49 -44.55 -13.64
CA LYS A 16 -18.35 -43.63 -13.74
C LYS A 16 -17.31 -43.92 -12.66
N PRO A 17 -16.02 -43.63 -12.90
CA PRO A 17 -15.03 -43.65 -11.83
C PRO A 17 -15.41 -42.62 -10.74
N PRO A 18 -15.00 -42.83 -9.48
CA PRO A 18 -15.21 -41.85 -8.42
C PRO A 18 -14.55 -40.52 -8.77
N VAL A 19 -15.24 -39.42 -8.47
CA VAL A 19 -14.74 -38.04 -8.69
C VAL A 19 -13.61 -37.68 -7.71
N THR A 20 -13.56 -38.36 -6.57
CA THR A 20 -12.49 -38.25 -5.57
C THR A 20 -11.22 -38.97 -6.04
N SER A 21 -10.06 -38.33 -5.93
CA SER A 21 -8.77 -39.00 -6.09
C SER A 21 -8.50 -39.98 -4.94
N SER A 22 -7.66 -41.00 -5.20
CA SER A 22 -7.29 -42.05 -4.23
C SER A 22 -6.38 -41.59 -3.08
N TYR A 23 -6.35 -40.30 -2.74
CA TYR A 23 -5.55 -39.79 -1.63
C TYR A 23 -6.16 -40.23 -0.27
N PRO A 24 -5.39 -40.73 0.71
CA PRO A 24 -3.91 -40.77 0.78
C PRO A 24 -3.25 -42.05 0.25
N LEU A 25 -4.00 -43.03 -0.28
CA LEU A 25 -3.48 -44.32 -0.75
C LEU A 25 -2.57 -44.20 -1.99
N GLN A 26 -2.74 -43.14 -2.78
CA GLN A 26 -1.86 -42.79 -3.89
C GLN A 26 -1.49 -41.30 -3.81
N PRO A 27 -0.26 -40.90 -4.19
CA PRO A 27 0.10 -39.50 -4.31
C PRO A 27 -0.84 -38.76 -5.26
N ARG A 28 -1.35 -37.59 -4.82
CA ARG A 28 -2.10 -36.70 -5.69
C ARG A 28 -1.14 -36.04 -6.68
N THR A 29 -1.56 -35.88 -7.94
CA THR A 29 -0.87 -34.97 -8.84
C THR A 29 -0.95 -33.53 -8.30
N PRO A 30 0.15 -32.75 -8.31
CA PRO A 30 0.10 -31.33 -8.02
C PRO A 30 -0.74 -30.59 -9.06
N LEU A 31 -1.54 -29.60 -8.63
CA LEU A 31 -2.26 -28.73 -9.55
C LEU A 31 -1.38 -27.53 -9.94
N PRO A 32 -1.49 -26.97 -11.16
CA PRO A 32 -0.70 -25.79 -11.57
C PRO A 32 -0.91 -24.51 -10.73
N ILE A 33 -1.91 -24.50 -9.85
CA ILE A 33 -2.25 -23.40 -8.93
C ILE A 33 -1.69 -23.66 -7.51
N ASP A 34 -1.27 -24.89 -7.21
CA ASP A 34 -0.74 -25.25 -5.90
C ASP A 34 0.63 -24.60 -5.69
N ARG A 35 0.72 -23.71 -4.69
CA ARG A 35 2.00 -23.16 -4.22
C ARG A 35 2.89 -24.24 -3.57
N GLY A 36 2.31 -25.36 -3.16
CA GLY A 36 3.04 -26.45 -2.53
C GLY A 36 3.62 -26.07 -1.17
N HIS A 37 4.70 -26.74 -0.78
CA HIS A 37 5.31 -26.58 0.55
C HIS A 37 6.60 -25.76 0.49
N ILE A 38 7.02 -25.20 1.63
CA ILE A 38 8.24 -24.40 1.72
C ILE A 38 9.47 -25.29 1.94
N VAL A 39 10.51 -25.06 1.15
CA VAL A 39 11.82 -25.71 1.26
C VAL A 39 12.90 -24.66 1.57
N ASN A 40 13.91 -25.04 2.35
CA ASN A 40 14.97 -24.15 2.82
C ASN A 40 16.37 -24.66 2.41
N GLN A 41 17.05 -23.87 1.59
CA GLN A 41 18.46 -24.00 1.25
C GLN A 41 19.30 -23.53 2.44
N TRP A 42 19.29 -24.33 3.52
CA TRP A 42 19.80 -24.01 4.84
C TRP A 42 21.28 -23.61 4.86
N GLU A 43 22.08 -24.07 3.88
CA GLU A 43 23.46 -23.64 3.66
C GLU A 43 23.62 -22.11 3.46
N LYS A 44 22.63 -21.47 2.85
CA LYS A 44 22.57 -20.02 2.57
C LYS A 44 21.90 -19.24 3.71
N CYS A 45 21.35 -19.91 4.72
CA CYS A 45 20.52 -19.28 5.75
C CYS A 45 21.33 -18.64 6.87
N ILE A 46 21.27 -17.31 6.98
CA ILE A 46 21.99 -16.52 8.01
C ILE A 46 21.22 -16.37 9.35
N LEU A 47 20.12 -17.10 9.56
CA LEU A 47 19.29 -17.08 10.78
C LEU A 47 18.81 -15.67 11.24
N CYS A 48 18.55 -14.77 10.28
CA CYS A 48 18.21 -13.36 10.51
C CYS A 48 16.84 -13.11 11.19
N GLY A 49 15.94 -14.11 11.23
CA GLY A 49 14.60 -13.97 11.80
C GLY A 49 13.56 -13.28 10.90
N ALA A 50 13.89 -12.98 9.63
CA ALA A 50 12.96 -12.30 8.72
C ALA A 50 11.73 -13.16 8.40
N CYS A 51 11.93 -14.42 8.04
CA CYS A 51 10.86 -15.39 7.74
C CYS A 51 10.01 -15.78 8.96
N GLU A 52 10.56 -15.70 10.19
CA GLU A 52 9.83 -15.89 11.44
C GLU A 52 8.87 -14.70 11.70
N ARG A 53 9.35 -13.46 11.54
CA ARG A 53 8.50 -12.25 11.67
C ARG A 53 7.47 -12.10 10.53
N ALA A 54 7.75 -12.63 9.35
CA ALA A 54 6.88 -12.58 8.17
C ALA A 54 5.85 -13.73 8.11
N CYS A 55 5.82 -14.64 9.09
CA CYS A 55 4.92 -15.80 9.07
C CYS A 55 3.61 -15.50 9.83
N PRO A 56 2.47 -15.28 9.14
CA PRO A 56 1.22 -14.88 9.81
C PRO A 56 0.64 -15.97 10.72
N SER A 57 0.99 -17.24 10.47
CA SER A 57 0.56 -18.39 11.28
C SER A 57 1.61 -18.86 12.29
N GLY A 58 2.74 -18.16 12.44
CA GLY A 58 3.81 -18.50 13.40
C GLY A 58 4.52 -19.84 13.14
N ALA A 59 4.36 -20.43 11.95
CA ALA A 59 4.85 -21.77 11.62
C ALA A 59 6.38 -21.92 11.63
N ILE A 60 7.13 -20.83 11.46
CA ILE A 60 8.60 -20.82 11.39
C ILE A 60 9.17 -20.25 12.70
N ARG A 61 10.15 -20.94 13.28
CA ARG A 61 10.90 -20.49 14.47
C ARG A 61 12.41 -20.55 14.24
N ILE A 62 13.16 -19.61 14.82
CA ILE A 62 14.63 -19.56 14.71
C ILE A 62 15.29 -19.62 16.10
N ASP A 63 15.94 -20.73 16.38
CA ASP A 63 16.82 -20.88 17.56
C ASP A 63 18.24 -20.44 17.20
N ARG A 64 18.59 -19.22 17.63
CA ARG A 64 19.93 -18.65 17.45
C ARG A 64 21.00 -19.28 18.35
N LYS A 65 20.62 -19.91 19.47
CA LYS A 65 21.57 -20.54 20.41
C LYS A 65 22.07 -21.86 19.83
N ASN A 66 21.15 -22.70 19.37
CA ASN A 66 21.46 -24.01 18.77
C ASN A 66 21.69 -23.97 17.25
N ARG A 67 21.66 -22.78 16.64
CA ARG A 67 21.63 -22.53 15.17
C ARG A 67 20.65 -23.45 14.42
N LYS A 68 19.40 -23.53 14.89
CA LYS A 68 18.33 -24.29 14.23
C LYS A 68 17.33 -23.33 13.57
N TRP A 69 17.06 -23.57 12.29
CA TRP A 69 15.83 -23.11 11.63
C TRP A 69 14.82 -24.24 11.73
N ILE A 70 13.62 -23.93 12.24
CA ILE A 70 12.58 -24.91 12.54
C ILE A 70 11.31 -24.46 11.83
N ILE A 71 10.59 -25.39 11.21
CA ILE A 71 9.24 -25.15 10.71
C ILE A 71 8.30 -26.29 11.12
N ASN A 72 7.09 -25.92 11.52
CA ASN A 72 5.96 -26.80 11.76
C ASN A 72 5.06 -26.83 10.50
N PRO A 73 5.05 -27.90 9.67
CA PRO A 73 4.28 -27.93 8.44
C PRO A 73 2.77 -27.81 8.66
N TYR A 74 2.27 -28.32 9.79
CA TYR A 74 0.85 -28.31 10.16
C TYR A 74 0.30 -26.92 10.48
N ALA A 75 1.18 -25.94 10.73
CA ALA A 75 0.83 -24.53 10.88
C ALA A 75 1.07 -23.72 9.58
N CYS A 76 1.65 -24.31 8.54
CA CYS A 76 2.05 -23.58 7.33
C CYS A 76 0.87 -23.42 6.35
N VAL A 77 0.31 -22.21 6.28
CA VAL A 77 -0.79 -21.84 5.36
C VAL A 77 -0.33 -21.56 3.91
N GLN A 78 0.88 -21.99 3.53
CA GLN A 78 1.44 -21.93 2.16
C GLN A 78 1.38 -20.52 1.48
N CYS A 79 1.34 -19.46 2.29
CA CYS A 79 1.10 -18.08 1.82
C CYS A 79 2.23 -17.44 1.01
N GLY A 80 3.47 -17.92 1.13
CA GLY A 80 4.64 -17.42 0.39
C GLY A 80 5.38 -16.22 1.01
N ALA A 81 4.77 -15.45 1.91
CA ALA A 81 5.35 -14.21 2.48
C ALA A 81 6.77 -14.37 3.07
N CYS A 82 7.08 -15.52 3.66
CA CYS A 82 8.40 -15.82 4.20
C CYS A 82 9.50 -16.02 3.14
N VAL A 83 9.14 -16.36 1.89
CA VAL A 83 10.06 -16.44 0.74
C VAL A 83 10.39 -15.04 0.23
N GLU A 84 9.36 -14.21 0.02
CA GLU A 84 9.49 -12.81 -0.41
C GLU A 84 10.37 -11.98 0.55
N GLN A 85 10.14 -12.14 1.86
CA GLN A 85 10.85 -11.43 2.91
C GLN A 85 12.23 -12.03 3.25
N CYS A 86 12.75 -12.98 2.46
CA CYS A 86 14.03 -13.63 2.74
C CYS A 86 15.20 -12.91 2.03
N PRO A 87 16.06 -12.12 2.75
CA PRO A 87 17.11 -11.33 2.12
C PRO A 87 18.22 -12.18 1.47
N MET A 88 18.35 -13.46 1.86
CA MET A 88 19.28 -14.42 1.26
C MET A 88 18.66 -15.23 0.11
N LYS A 89 17.36 -15.04 -0.18
CA LYS A 89 16.56 -15.85 -1.12
C LYS A 89 16.81 -17.37 -0.97
N CYS A 90 16.95 -17.84 0.27
CA CYS A 90 17.26 -19.24 0.58
C CYS A 90 16.01 -20.10 0.85
N LEU A 91 14.81 -19.50 0.77
CA LEU A 91 13.54 -20.20 0.92
C LEU A 91 12.86 -20.25 -0.45
N ALA A 92 12.21 -21.36 -0.77
CA ALA A 92 11.45 -21.55 -2.00
C ALA A 92 10.08 -22.19 -1.68
N MET A 93 9.12 -22.02 -2.58
CA MET A 93 7.85 -22.76 -2.58
C MET A 93 7.95 -23.85 -3.66
N GLU A 94 7.81 -25.11 -3.27
CA GLU A 94 7.93 -26.27 -4.17
C GLU A 94 6.60 -27.03 -4.23
N GLY A 95 6.04 -27.16 -5.45
CA GLY A 95 4.80 -27.89 -5.75
C GLY A 95 4.84 -29.41 -5.49
N MET A 96 5.90 -29.92 -4.86
CA MET A 96 6.12 -31.33 -4.59
C MET A 96 5.11 -31.89 -3.58
N TYR A 97 4.67 -33.13 -3.82
CA TYR A 97 3.78 -33.86 -2.93
C TYR A 97 4.44 -34.10 -1.57
N THR A 98 3.81 -33.64 -0.49
CA THR A 98 4.22 -33.94 0.88
C THR A 98 3.55 -35.23 1.34
N GLU A 99 4.33 -36.21 1.79
CA GLU A 99 3.79 -37.49 2.24
C GLU A 99 2.98 -37.35 3.55
N PRO A 100 1.83 -38.02 3.68
CA PRO A 100 0.99 -37.95 4.87
C PRO A 100 1.60 -38.74 6.04
N SER A 101 2.08 -38.02 7.06
CA SER A 101 2.56 -38.60 8.32
C SER A 101 1.42 -38.82 9.32
N THR A 102 1.48 -39.94 10.06
CA THR A 102 0.61 -40.24 11.21
C THR A 102 0.94 -39.40 12.45
N GLU A 103 2.16 -38.88 12.54
CA GLU A 103 2.66 -38.10 13.68
C GLU A 103 3.03 -36.67 13.28
N LYS A 104 2.83 -35.71 14.18
CA LYS A 104 3.15 -34.29 13.94
C LYS A 104 4.64 -34.02 14.13
N SER A 105 5.40 -34.13 13.05
CA SER A 105 6.83 -33.78 13.00
C SER A 105 7.07 -32.30 12.72
N GLU A 106 8.19 -31.77 13.21
CA GLU A 106 8.74 -30.46 12.81
C GLU A 106 10.00 -30.66 11.96
N ILE A 107 10.14 -29.89 10.89
CA ILE A 107 11.32 -29.95 10.02
C ILE A 107 12.39 -29.03 10.60
N VAL A 108 13.55 -29.60 10.92
CA VAL A 108 14.67 -28.90 11.55
C VAL A 108 15.88 -28.91 10.62
N HIS A 109 16.42 -27.74 10.31
CA HIS A 109 17.68 -27.59 9.59
C HIS A 109 18.69 -26.79 10.43
N THR A 110 19.97 -27.13 10.31
CA THR A 110 21.06 -26.48 11.05
C THR A 110 22.05 -25.81 10.09
N PRO A 111 21.91 -24.49 9.84
CA PRO A 111 22.83 -23.76 8.97
C PRO A 111 24.31 -23.89 9.39
N PRO A 112 25.23 -23.99 8.39
CA PRO A 112 26.65 -24.04 8.64
C PRO A 112 27.12 -22.77 9.39
N PRO A 113 28.23 -22.84 10.13
CA PRO A 113 28.78 -21.63 10.75
C PRO A 113 29.11 -20.61 9.66
N PRO A 114 28.80 -19.31 9.86
CA PRO A 114 29.15 -18.29 8.89
C PRO A 114 30.66 -18.30 8.67
N LYS A 115 31.11 -18.46 7.42
CA LYS A 115 32.54 -18.40 7.07
C LYS A 115 33.10 -17.08 7.63
N PRO A 116 34.24 -17.09 8.34
CA PRO A 116 34.78 -15.89 8.95
C PRO A 116 34.99 -14.83 7.87
N ARG A 117 34.47 -13.62 8.09
CA ARG A 117 34.70 -12.51 7.18
C ARG A 117 36.19 -12.23 7.15
N ARG A 118 36.86 -12.60 6.05
CA ARG A 118 38.10 -11.93 5.67
C ARG A 118 37.75 -10.44 5.61
N GLY A 119 38.51 -9.60 6.31
CA GLY A 119 38.33 -8.15 6.25
C GLY A 119 38.43 -7.64 4.81
N PRO A 120 38.00 -6.40 4.52
CA PRO A 120 38.18 -5.82 3.20
C PRO A 120 39.66 -5.89 2.83
N ALA A 121 40.00 -6.78 1.90
CA ALA A 121 41.33 -6.83 1.33
C ALA A 121 41.57 -5.49 0.65
N ALA A 122 42.74 -4.88 0.88
CA ALA A 122 43.15 -3.72 0.11
C ALA A 122 43.05 -4.07 -1.38
N ARG A 123 42.44 -3.18 -2.19
CA ARG A 123 42.27 -3.41 -3.62
C ARG A 123 43.62 -3.78 -4.24
N PRO A 124 43.72 -4.89 -5.01
CA PRO A 124 44.98 -5.24 -5.66
C PRO A 124 45.49 -4.08 -6.54
N PRO A 125 46.81 -3.93 -6.74
CA PRO A 125 47.35 -2.99 -7.71
C PRO A 125 46.73 -3.21 -9.10
N ALA A 126 46.39 -2.11 -9.78
CA ALA A 126 45.62 -2.12 -11.02
C ALA A 126 46.26 -2.95 -12.16
N GLU A 127 47.57 -3.17 -12.10
CA GLU A 127 48.34 -4.04 -13.01
C GLU A 127 47.80 -5.48 -13.09
N LYS A 128 47.04 -5.95 -12.09
CA LYS A 128 46.41 -7.28 -12.09
C LYS A 128 45.02 -7.31 -12.72
N GLU A 129 44.33 -6.18 -12.83
CA GLU A 129 43.03 -6.11 -13.52
C GLU A 129 43.27 -6.17 -15.04
N ILE A 130 44.28 -5.45 -15.56
CA ILE A 130 44.68 -5.45 -16.98
C ILE A 130 44.96 -6.87 -17.51
N LYS A 131 45.78 -7.65 -16.78
CA LYS A 131 46.14 -9.02 -17.20
C LYS A 131 44.98 -10.02 -17.15
N ALA A 132 43.94 -9.75 -16.37
CA ALA A 132 42.74 -10.57 -16.38
C ALA A 132 41.90 -10.30 -17.64
N GLU A 133 41.79 -9.04 -18.07
CA GLU A 133 41.07 -8.66 -19.29
C GLU A 133 41.80 -9.08 -20.58
N GLU A 134 43.14 -9.15 -20.57
CA GLU A 134 43.92 -9.73 -21.68
C GLU A 134 43.68 -11.25 -21.81
N ASN A 135 43.83 -12.02 -20.73
CA ASN A 135 43.57 -13.47 -20.75
C ASN A 135 42.16 -13.83 -21.22
N ILE A 136 41.13 -13.10 -20.75
CA ILE A 136 39.74 -13.32 -21.17
C ILE A 136 39.53 -13.02 -22.67
N ARG A 137 40.33 -12.13 -23.27
CA ARG A 137 40.27 -11.85 -24.72
C ARG A 137 40.93 -12.92 -25.58
N GLU A 138 41.98 -13.57 -25.09
CA GLU A 138 42.58 -14.72 -25.81
C GLU A 138 41.64 -15.94 -25.76
N GLU A 139 41.07 -16.28 -24.60
CA GLU A 139 40.16 -17.43 -24.44
C GLU A 139 38.87 -17.36 -25.28
N ILE A 140 38.41 -16.15 -25.64
CA ILE A 140 37.22 -15.97 -26.51
C ILE A 140 37.54 -16.17 -28.01
N SER A 141 38.82 -16.25 -28.39
CA SER A 141 39.25 -16.28 -29.81
C SER A 141 39.34 -17.67 -30.44
N MET A 142 39.28 -18.75 -29.66
CA MET A 142 39.45 -20.13 -30.14
C MET A 142 38.59 -21.15 -29.39
N ASP A 143 37.34 -21.37 -29.84
CA ASP A 143 36.95 -22.68 -30.36
C ASP A 143 35.58 -22.66 -31.08
N ALA A 144 35.26 -23.75 -31.77
CA ALA A 144 34.34 -23.75 -32.91
C ALA A 144 32.88 -24.20 -32.66
N ALA A 145 32.07 -23.94 -33.70
CA ALA A 145 30.62 -24.05 -33.80
C ALA A 145 29.99 -25.44 -33.58
N ALA A 146 28.68 -25.37 -33.28
CA ALA A 146 27.60 -26.30 -33.66
C ALA A 146 27.58 -27.74 -33.11
N GLU A 147 26.46 -28.10 -32.49
CA GLU A 147 25.41 -28.87 -33.18
C GLU A 147 24.06 -28.79 -32.42
N ASN A 148 22.98 -29.29 -33.04
CA ASN A 148 21.60 -29.33 -32.49
C ASN A 148 20.89 -27.97 -32.31
N ALA A 149 20.73 -27.24 -33.42
CA ALA A 149 19.57 -26.36 -33.58
C ALA A 149 18.52 -27.09 -34.43
N GLU A 150 17.42 -27.53 -33.81
CA GLU A 150 16.20 -27.92 -34.53
C GLU A 150 15.22 -26.74 -34.54
N GLU A 151 14.61 -26.48 -35.69
CA GLU A 151 14.11 -25.16 -36.06
C GLU A 151 12.64 -24.93 -35.68
N VAL A 152 12.38 -23.91 -34.85
CA VAL A 152 11.04 -23.31 -34.71
C VAL A 152 11.16 -21.79 -34.76
N LEU A 153 10.72 -21.21 -35.88
CA LEU A 153 10.70 -19.75 -36.09
C LEU A 153 9.64 -19.07 -35.20
N PRO A 154 9.89 -17.83 -34.71
CA PRO A 154 8.94 -17.12 -33.88
C PRO A 154 7.73 -16.64 -34.69
N ALA A 155 6.55 -17.22 -34.43
CA ALA A 155 5.28 -16.69 -34.93
C ALA A 155 4.95 -15.34 -34.26
N ALA A 156 4.42 -14.39 -35.04
CA ALA A 156 4.16 -13.03 -34.57
C ALA A 156 3.03 -12.98 -33.50
N HIS A 157 3.21 -12.13 -32.49
CA HIS A 157 2.19 -11.85 -31.47
C HIS A 157 1.10 -10.89 -31.97
N PRO A 158 -0.18 -11.28 -32.00
CA PRO A 158 -1.29 -10.34 -31.82
C PRO A 158 -1.46 -10.00 -30.33
N GLN A 159 -1.87 -8.77 -30.03
CA GLN A 159 -2.23 -8.32 -28.67
C GLN A 159 -3.67 -8.72 -28.33
N PRO A 160 -3.95 -9.14 -27.09
CA PRO A 160 -5.26 -8.99 -26.45
C PRO A 160 -5.18 -8.18 -25.13
N GLU A 161 -6.32 -7.66 -24.68
CA GLU A 161 -6.40 -6.58 -23.68
C GLU A 161 -6.74 -7.07 -22.25
N SER A 162 -6.23 -6.33 -21.25
CA SER A 162 -6.66 -6.21 -19.82
C SER A 162 -7.26 -7.42 -19.03
N GLU A 163 -6.47 -7.93 -18.06
CA GLU A 163 -6.70 -8.02 -16.58
C GLU A 163 -8.12 -8.12 -15.93
N PRO A 164 -8.26 -8.48 -14.61
CA PRO A 164 -7.67 -9.57 -13.82
C PRO A 164 -8.70 -10.27 -12.85
N GLY A 165 -8.25 -11.11 -11.90
CA GLY A 165 -9.06 -11.67 -10.77
C GLY A 165 -8.79 -10.96 -9.41
N LYS A 166 -8.99 -11.51 -8.19
CA LYS A 166 -9.42 -12.88 -7.73
C LYS A 166 -9.54 -12.97 -6.17
N THR A 167 -10.48 -13.79 -5.61
CA THR A 167 -10.46 -14.48 -4.25
C THR A 167 -10.96 -13.78 -2.94
N GLU A 168 -10.66 -14.29 -1.72
CA GLU A 168 -11.46 -14.20 -0.45
C GLU A 168 -10.59 -13.83 0.80
N ALA A 169 -10.96 -13.70 2.10
CA ALA A 169 -12.14 -13.85 3.00
C ALA A 169 -11.93 -12.94 4.30
N PRO A 170 -12.40 -13.25 5.55
CA PRO A 170 -13.67 -12.90 6.28
C PRO A 170 -13.59 -11.89 7.49
N LYS A 171 -14.73 -11.42 8.06
CA LYS A 171 -14.85 -10.46 9.23
C LYS A 171 -14.79 -11.08 10.65
N GLY A 172 -14.63 -10.20 11.66
CA GLY A 172 -15.61 -10.21 12.78
C GLY A 172 -15.33 -9.39 14.05
N LYS A 173 -16.02 -8.24 14.24
CA LYS A 173 -16.89 -7.93 15.41
C LYS A 173 -17.69 -6.60 15.27
N SER A 174 -18.47 -6.24 16.29
CA SER A 174 -19.82 -5.66 16.19
C SER A 174 -20.02 -4.17 16.58
N VAL A 175 -21.22 -3.66 16.27
CA VAL A 175 -21.70 -2.25 16.30
C VAL A 175 -22.04 -1.70 17.71
N PRO A 176 -22.34 -0.39 17.86
CA PRO A 176 -23.76 -0.03 18.06
C PRO A 176 -24.25 1.33 17.46
N ALA A 177 -25.58 1.41 17.28
CA ALA A 177 -26.47 2.58 17.31
C ALA A 177 -26.37 3.73 16.25
N GLU A 178 -27.46 3.84 15.48
CA GLU A 178 -28.02 4.99 14.73
C GLU A 178 -27.13 5.86 13.80
N MET A 179 -27.62 6.05 12.56
CA MET A 179 -26.96 6.79 11.48
C MET A 179 -27.96 7.64 10.68
N PRO A 180 -27.54 8.78 10.09
CA PRO A 180 -28.39 9.61 9.25
C PRO A 180 -28.69 8.96 7.90
N LYS A 181 -29.79 9.40 7.26
CA LYS A 181 -30.36 8.81 6.04
C LYS A 181 -29.37 8.79 4.87
N THR A 182 -28.96 7.59 4.47
CA THR A 182 -28.36 7.29 3.17
C THR A 182 -29.42 7.43 2.06
N VAL A 183 -29.01 7.77 0.84
CA VAL A 183 -29.92 7.86 -0.34
C VAL A 183 -30.09 6.47 -0.99
N VAL A 184 -30.49 5.50 -0.17
CA VAL A 184 -30.67 4.08 -0.52
C VAL A 184 -31.92 3.60 0.23
N THR A 185 -32.82 2.87 -0.43
CA THR A 185 -34.08 2.41 0.18
C THR A 185 -33.84 1.31 1.24
N GLU A 186 -34.78 1.13 2.15
CA GLU A 186 -34.71 0.07 3.17
C GLU A 186 -34.71 -1.35 2.58
N GLU A 187 -35.10 -1.52 1.31
CA GLU A 187 -35.07 -2.81 0.62
C GLU A 187 -33.72 -3.07 -0.06
N GLU A 188 -33.11 -2.05 -0.66
CA GLU A 188 -31.73 -2.10 -1.17
C GLU A 188 -30.71 -2.26 -0.03
N LEU A 189 -30.94 -1.60 1.11
CA LEU A 189 -30.07 -1.73 2.29
C LEU A 189 -30.02 -3.18 2.81
N LYS A 190 -31.12 -3.94 2.72
CA LYS A 190 -31.17 -5.38 3.06
C LYS A 190 -30.40 -6.24 2.06
N LYS A 191 -30.26 -5.79 0.79
CA LYS A 191 -29.50 -6.46 -0.28
C LYS A 191 -27.99 -6.12 -0.27
N ALA A 192 -27.54 -5.13 0.52
CA ALA A 192 -26.12 -4.79 0.63
C ALA A 192 -25.41 -5.63 1.71
N PRO A 193 -24.36 -6.43 1.39
CA PRO A 193 -23.64 -7.24 2.39
C PRO A 193 -22.71 -6.42 3.29
N VAL A 194 -22.31 -5.21 2.87
CA VAL A 194 -21.53 -4.26 3.66
C VAL A 194 -22.24 -2.92 3.57
N ILE A 195 -22.60 -2.35 4.73
CA ILE A 195 -23.24 -1.03 4.80
C ILE A 195 -22.14 0.03 4.91
N ASN A 196 -22.30 1.14 4.18
CA ASN A 196 -21.40 2.28 4.21
C ASN A 196 -22.07 3.51 4.82
N ASP A 197 -21.50 4.02 5.90
CA ASP A 197 -21.82 5.32 6.47
C ASP A 197 -21.23 6.43 5.58
N VAL A 198 -22.05 6.83 4.62
CA VAL A 198 -21.76 7.91 3.66
C VAL A 198 -21.40 9.24 4.32
N SER A 199 -21.78 9.48 5.58
CA SER A 199 -21.44 10.71 6.31
C SER A 199 -19.99 10.72 6.82
N LYS A 200 -19.46 9.53 7.16
CA LYS A 200 -18.06 9.34 7.61
C LYS A 200 -17.12 8.92 6.48
N CYS A 201 -17.65 8.44 5.36
CA CYS A 201 -16.87 7.91 4.25
C CYS A 201 -16.15 9.02 3.46
N VAL A 202 -14.86 8.78 3.18
CA VAL A 202 -13.96 9.78 2.54
C VAL A 202 -13.46 9.36 1.15
N LEU A 203 -13.95 8.24 0.58
CA LEU A 203 -13.54 7.66 -0.71
C LEU A 203 -12.02 7.45 -0.89
N CYS A 204 -11.32 7.20 0.22
CA CYS A 204 -9.86 6.98 0.22
C CYS A 204 -9.39 5.79 -0.62
N GLY A 205 -10.24 4.79 -0.87
CA GLY A 205 -9.91 3.61 -1.68
C GLY A 205 -9.16 2.51 -0.94
N MET A 206 -8.96 2.60 0.38
CA MET A 206 -8.35 1.52 1.16
C MET A 206 -9.21 0.24 1.18
N CYS A 207 -10.53 0.40 1.31
CA CYS A 207 -11.48 -0.71 1.23
C CYS A 207 -11.53 -1.36 -0.17
N LEU A 208 -11.42 -0.56 -1.25
CA LEU A 208 -11.31 -1.03 -2.63
C LEU A 208 -10.03 -1.86 -2.82
N ARG A 209 -8.86 -1.30 -2.49
CA ARG A 209 -7.55 -1.99 -2.59
C ARG A 209 -7.42 -3.22 -1.70
N GLY A 210 -8.12 -3.25 -0.56
CA GLY A 210 -8.21 -4.41 0.32
C GLY A 210 -9.30 -5.42 -0.03
N CYS A 211 -10.13 -5.18 -1.06
CA CYS A 211 -11.19 -6.08 -1.44
C CYS A 211 -10.66 -7.24 -2.28
N VAL A 212 -10.31 -8.35 -1.65
CA VAL A 212 -9.81 -9.55 -2.35
C VAL A 212 -10.79 -10.03 -3.44
N GLY A 213 -12.10 -9.91 -3.19
CA GLY A 213 -13.14 -10.34 -4.13
C GLY A 213 -13.41 -9.39 -5.30
N GLY A 214 -12.75 -8.22 -5.38
CA GLY A 214 -13.07 -7.19 -6.38
C GLY A 214 -14.46 -6.57 -6.25
N ALA A 215 -15.19 -6.88 -5.17
CA ALA A 215 -16.62 -6.63 -5.01
C ALA A 215 -17.01 -5.18 -4.67
N LEU A 216 -16.09 -4.23 -4.82
CA LEU A 216 -16.28 -2.82 -4.50
C LEU A 216 -15.86 -1.94 -5.68
N ASP A 217 -16.59 -0.85 -5.92
CA ASP A 217 -16.20 0.22 -6.83
C ASP A 217 -16.36 1.60 -6.17
N ILE A 218 -15.56 2.58 -6.62
CA ILE A 218 -15.54 3.95 -6.10
C ILE A 218 -15.31 4.97 -7.23
N ASP A 219 -16.39 5.47 -7.84
CA ASP A 219 -16.32 6.64 -8.70
C ASP A 219 -16.19 7.91 -7.85
N ARG A 220 -14.97 8.46 -7.83
CA ARG A 220 -14.64 9.71 -7.13
C ARG A 220 -15.28 10.96 -7.76
N LYS A 221 -15.61 10.93 -9.06
CA LYS A 221 -16.28 12.03 -9.77
C LYS A 221 -17.78 12.06 -9.45
N ARG A 222 -18.44 10.89 -9.48
CA ARG A 222 -19.87 10.74 -9.11
C ARG A 222 -20.13 10.67 -7.60
N ARG A 223 -19.06 10.61 -6.79
CA ARG A 223 -19.10 10.42 -5.33
C ARG A 223 -19.87 9.17 -4.89
N THR A 224 -19.81 8.11 -5.69
CA THR A 224 -20.45 6.83 -5.36
C THR A 224 -19.48 5.87 -4.70
N TRP A 225 -20.03 5.01 -3.86
CA TRP A 225 -19.38 3.82 -3.33
C TRP A 225 -20.33 2.64 -3.59
N THR A 226 -19.93 1.71 -4.42
CA THR A 226 -20.79 0.62 -4.89
C THR A 226 -20.26 -0.72 -4.40
N ILE A 227 -21.16 -1.63 -4.07
CA ILE A 227 -20.86 -3.01 -3.67
C ILE A 227 -21.65 -3.99 -4.51
N ASP A 228 -20.95 -4.93 -5.14
CA ASP A 228 -21.53 -6.09 -5.82
C ASP A 228 -21.77 -7.22 -4.80
N PRO A 229 -23.02 -7.60 -4.49
CA PRO A 229 -23.30 -8.66 -3.53
C PRO A 229 -22.98 -10.07 -4.05
N ALA A 230 -22.88 -10.28 -5.37
CA ALA A 230 -22.51 -11.56 -5.97
C ALA A 230 -21.00 -11.82 -5.86
N ALA A 231 -20.16 -10.78 -5.99
CA ALA A 231 -18.73 -10.86 -5.73
C ALA A 231 -18.37 -10.79 -4.22
N CYS A 232 -19.24 -10.23 -3.37
CA CYS A 232 -18.91 -10.00 -1.96
C CYS A 232 -19.10 -11.24 -1.07
N VAL A 233 -18.02 -12.00 -0.87
CA VAL A 233 -17.92 -13.11 0.11
C VAL A 233 -17.89 -12.65 1.58
N GLN A 234 -18.47 -11.48 1.90
CA GLN A 234 -18.48 -10.83 3.22
C GLN A 234 -17.07 -10.75 3.87
N CYS A 235 -16.04 -10.56 3.04
CA CYS A 235 -14.62 -10.76 3.35
C CYS A 235 -14.05 -9.87 4.46
N GLY A 236 -14.62 -8.69 4.72
CA GLY A 236 -14.28 -7.97 5.94
C GLY A 236 -13.01 -7.16 6.01
N VAL A 237 -12.00 -7.50 5.22
CA VAL A 237 -10.78 -6.72 5.05
C VAL A 237 -11.09 -5.23 4.86
N CYS A 238 -12.17 -4.92 4.12
CA CYS A 238 -12.67 -3.56 3.89
C CYS A 238 -13.08 -2.78 5.16
N VAL A 239 -13.57 -3.43 6.22
CA VAL A 239 -13.94 -2.78 7.49
C VAL A 239 -12.70 -2.51 8.33
N GLU A 240 -11.87 -3.53 8.54
CA GLU A 240 -10.64 -3.43 9.34
C GLU A 240 -9.67 -2.39 8.76
N HIS A 241 -9.61 -2.28 7.42
CA HIS A 241 -8.77 -1.32 6.71
C HIS A 241 -9.45 0.03 6.44
N CYS A 242 -10.60 0.32 7.08
CA CYS A 242 -11.26 1.62 6.94
C CYS A 242 -10.79 2.61 8.01
N PRO A 243 -9.97 3.64 7.68
CA PRO A 243 -9.38 4.56 8.66
C PRO A 243 -10.40 5.54 9.27
N LYS A 244 -11.64 5.52 8.79
CA LYS A 244 -12.79 6.26 9.36
C LYS A 244 -13.85 5.34 9.97
N GLN A 245 -13.60 4.02 9.99
CA GLN A 245 -14.50 2.98 10.52
C GLN A 245 -15.95 3.13 10.04
N CYS A 246 -16.13 3.60 8.79
CA CYS A 246 -17.42 3.94 8.20
C CYS A 246 -18.13 2.75 7.53
N LEU A 247 -17.59 1.53 7.66
CA LEU A 247 -18.11 0.32 7.02
C LEU A 247 -18.48 -0.71 8.07
N SER A 248 -19.61 -1.39 7.92
CA SER A 248 -20.09 -2.44 8.85
C SER A 248 -20.52 -3.70 8.10
N LEU A 249 -20.72 -4.84 8.79
CA LEU A 249 -21.35 -6.02 8.18
C LEU A 249 -22.86 -5.82 8.22
N ASN A 250 -23.55 -6.14 7.14
CA ASN A 250 -24.99 -6.31 7.22
C ASN A 250 -25.29 -7.72 7.73
N GLU A 251 -25.69 -7.83 9.00
CA GLU A 251 -26.13 -9.09 9.62
C GLU A 251 -27.51 -9.55 9.09
N ALA A 252 -28.27 -8.64 8.46
CA ALA A 252 -29.55 -8.96 7.81
C ALA A 252 -29.42 -9.35 6.32
N TYR A 253 -28.20 -9.33 5.75
CA TYR A 253 -27.98 -9.83 4.39
C TYR A 253 -27.95 -11.37 4.40
N THR A 254 -29.06 -11.98 3.99
CA THR A 254 -29.09 -13.41 3.65
C THR A 254 -28.78 -13.61 2.18
N PHE A 255 -27.86 -14.51 1.85
CA PHE A 255 -27.64 -14.97 0.48
C PHE A 255 -28.88 -15.75 0.02
N THR A 256 -29.79 -15.08 -0.69
CA THR A 256 -31.05 -15.67 -1.15
C THR A 256 -30.78 -16.78 -2.15
N ALA A 257 -31.39 -17.95 -1.93
CA ALA A 257 -31.26 -19.11 -2.82
C ALA A 257 -32.15 -19.01 -4.06
N ASP A 258 -32.95 -17.96 -4.14
CA ASP A 258 -33.74 -17.55 -5.30
C ASP A 258 -32.78 -17.05 -6.39
N GLY A 259 -32.80 -17.71 -7.55
CA GLY A 259 -31.69 -17.73 -8.51
C GLY A 259 -31.43 -16.47 -9.35
N ASP A 260 -31.89 -15.30 -8.92
CA ASP A 260 -31.55 -14.01 -9.52
C ASP A 260 -30.33 -13.41 -8.84
N SER A 261 -29.27 -13.11 -9.61
CA SER A 261 -28.07 -12.46 -9.06
C SER A 261 -28.44 -11.05 -8.53
N PRO A 262 -28.17 -10.74 -7.26
CA PRO A 262 -28.50 -9.44 -6.69
C PRO A 262 -27.71 -8.31 -7.36
N GLU A 263 -28.40 -7.24 -7.76
CA GLU A 263 -27.79 -6.10 -8.45
C GLU A 263 -26.81 -5.31 -7.55
N PRO A 264 -25.77 -4.65 -8.11
CA PRO A 264 -24.81 -3.85 -7.33
C PRO A 264 -25.45 -2.67 -6.60
N VAL A 265 -25.38 -2.67 -5.27
CA VAL A 265 -25.97 -1.61 -4.44
C VAL A 265 -25.03 -0.40 -4.39
N THR A 266 -25.53 0.75 -4.84
CA THR A 266 -24.75 1.99 -4.95
C THR A 266 -25.13 3.00 -3.86
N PHE A 267 -24.15 3.37 -3.03
CA PHE A 267 -24.30 4.40 -2.00
C PHE A 267 -23.77 5.74 -2.53
N HIS A 268 -24.66 6.72 -2.66
CA HIS A 268 -24.30 8.09 -3.01
C HIS A 268 -23.84 8.86 -1.76
N LEU A 269 -22.65 9.47 -1.80
CA LEU A 269 -22.14 10.27 -0.70
C LEU A 269 -22.57 11.74 -0.81
N PRO A 270 -23.09 12.35 0.27
CA PRO A 270 -23.48 13.75 0.28
C PRO A 270 -22.28 14.66 0.00
N GLU A 271 -22.54 15.87 -0.48
CA GLU A 271 -21.52 16.90 -0.68
C GLU A 271 -20.85 17.28 0.64
N ARG A 272 -19.56 17.64 0.60
CA ARG A 272 -18.79 18.00 1.80
C ARG A 272 -19.05 19.44 2.24
N THR A 273 -20.23 19.71 2.80
CA THR A 273 -20.40 20.88 3.65
C THR A 273 -19.55 20.70 4.93
N ARG A 274 -18.77 21.73 5.32
CA ARG A 274 -17.98 21.67 6.57
C ARG A 274 -18.93 21.66 7.78
N PRO A 275 -18.87 20.67 8.68
CA PRO A 275 -19.61 20.74 9.95
C PRO A 275 -19.13 21.94 10.76
N ALA A 276 -20.05 22.71 11.32
CA ALA A 276 -19.73 23.92 12.07
C ALA A 276 -19.13 23.61 13.44
N LEU A 277 -17.80 23.47 13.53
CA LEU A 277 -17.07 23.51 14.80
C LEU A 277 -17.06 24.95 15.36
N ARG A 278 -18.23 25.40 15.85
CA ARG A 278 -18.44 26.70 16.50
C ARG A 278 -19.32 26.52 17.74
N THR A 279 -18.68 26.18 18.86
CA THR A 279 -19.17 26.36 20.25
C THR A 279 -18.04 25.94 21.21
N ALA A 280 -17.29 26.91 21.75
CA ALA A 280 -16.28 26.79 22.85
C ALA A 280 -15.22 27.93 22.82
N VAL A 281 -14.91 28.47 21.64
CA VAL A 281 -13.77 29.38 21.42
C VAL A 281 -14.21 30.78 20.94
N ALA A 282 -15.45 30.94 20.45
CA ALA A 282 -15.97 32.23 20.00
C ALA A 282 -16.16 33.20 21.18
N ASP A 283 -16.77 32.70 22.26
CA ASP A 283 -17.18 33.42 23.48
C ASP A 283 -16.03 34.04 24.30
N ARG A 284 -14.81 34.03 23.75
CA ARG A 284 -13.59 34.54 24.36
C ARG A 284 -12.74 35.41 23.42
N ALA A 285 -13.10 35.50 22.13
CA ALA A 285 -12.46 36.40 21.17
C ALA A 285 -13.21 37.73 21.08
N ASP A 286 -14.54 37.67 20.97
CA ASP A 286 -15.42 38.85 20.77
C ASP A 286 -15.28 39.90 21.90
N ALA A 287 -14.87 39.47 23.10
CA ALA A 287 -14.68 40.33 24.28
C ALA A 287 -13.33 41.10 24.34
N GLU A 288 -12.36 40.80 23.46
CA GLU A 288 -11.10 41.55 23.36
C GLU A 288 -11.06 42.48 22.13
N GLU A 289 -11.91 42.26 21.13
CA GLU A 289 -11.98 43.10 19.92
C GLU A 289 -12.73 44.42 20.17
N GLU A 290 -13.83 44.41 20.93
CA GLU A 290 -14.61 45.62 21.30
C GLU A 290 -13.76 46.66 22.07
N LYS A 291 -12.75 46.22 22.83
CA LYS A 291 -11.79 47.11 23.53
C LYS A 291 -10.69 47.69 22.63
N ARG A 292 -10.58 47.22 21.39
CA ARG A 292 -9.48 47.57 20.49
C ARG A 292 -9.85 48.68 19.51
N GLU A 293 -11.15 48.86 19.24
CA GLU A 293 -11.64 49.88 18.31
C GLU A 293 -11.61 51.31 18.88
N GLU A 294 -11.83 51.51 20.20
CA GLU A 294 -11.76 52.85 20.81
C GLU A 294 -10.36 53.47 20.80
N ALA A 295 -9.30 52.66 20.70
CA ALA A 295 -7.92 53.11 20.83
C ALA A 295 -7.32 53.77 19.58
N VAL A 296 -7.98 53.68 18.41
CA VAL A 296 -7.37 54.03 17.10
C VAL A 296 -7.96 55.34 16.54
N LYS A 297 -7.83 56.44 17.28
CA LYS A 297 -8.31 57.78 16.85
C LYS A 297 -7.27 58.91 16.86
N THR A 298 -6.02 58.66 17.24
CA THR A 298 -4.97 59.69 17.29
C THR A 298 -3.59 59.16 16.88
N GLU A 299 -3.25 59.26 15.58
CA GLU A 299 -1.99 59.86 15.07
C GLU A 299 -1.90 59.77 13.52
N PRO A 300 -1.17 60.68 12.84
CA PRO A 300 -1.10 60.78 11.38
C PRO A 300 -0.04 59.84 10.74
N PRO A 301 -0.12 59.59 9.42
CA PRO A 301 0.56 58.45 8.79
C PRO A 301 2.04 58.68 8.45
N LYS A 302 2.76 57.56 8.29
CA LYS A 302 3.97 57.47 7.45
C LYS A 302 3.74 56.43 6.36
N GLU A 303 4.08 56.80 5.14
CA GLU A 303 3.85 56.00 3.94
C GLU A 303 4.82 54.81 3.85
N THR A 304 4.37 53.68 3.31
CA THR A 304 5.18 52.90 2.35
C THR A 304 4.33 51.89 1.58
N LEU A 305 4.33 52.04 0.26
CA LEU A 305 4.18 50.99 -0.76
C LEU A 305 2.94 50.08 -0.69
N SER A 306 1.91 50.56 -1.40
CA SER A 306 0.96 49.78 -2.21
C SER A 306 1.52 48.44 -2.73
N GLY A 307 0.69 47.38 -2.71
CA GLY A 307 1.02 46.08 -3.32
C GLY A 307 0.31 44.83 -2.80
N LYS A 308 -0.61 44.94 -1.82
CA LYS A 308 -1.06 43.78 -1.00
C LYS A 308 -2.34 43.04 -1.41
N GLU A 309 -3.02 43.44 -2.49
CA GLU A 309 -4.29 42.79 -2.91
C GLU A 309 -4.10 41.68 -3.97
N THR A 310 -2.96 41.65 -4.66
CA THR A 310 -2.67 40.65 -5.70
C THR A 310 -2.10 39.35 -5.13
N GLU A 311 -1.02 39.41 -4.33
CA GLU A 311 -0.37 38.21 -3.74
C GLU A 311 -1.37 37.34 -2.95
N ARG A 312 -2.34 37.98 -2.28
CA ARG A 312 -3.29 37.29 -1.38
C ARG A 312 -4.22 36.32 -2.11
N LYS A 313 -4.56 36.62 -3.38
CA LYS A 313 -5.43 35.78 -4.21
C LYS A 313 -4.71 34.58 -4.84
N GLU A 314 -3.39 34.65 -5.01
CA GLU A 314 -2.59 33.49 -5.45
C GLU A 314 -2.39 32.50 -4.30
N THR A 315 -2.20 32.98 -3.06
CA THR A 315 -2.04 32.09 -1.89
C THR A 315 -3.27 31.23 -1.59
N GLU A 316 -4.48 31.70 -1.92
CA GLU A 316 -5.73 30.94 -1.76
C GLU A 316 -5.78 29.68 -2.65
N LYS A 317 -5.06 29.65 -3.79
CA LYS A 317 -5.05 28.54 -4.76
C LYS A 317 -3.98 27.47 -4.52
N ILE A 318 -3.23 27.55 -3.41
CA ILE A 318 -2.12 26.65 -3.08
C ILE A 318 -2.50 25.68 -1.94
N PRO A 319 -2.48 24.34 -2.12
CA PRO A 319 -2.88 23.39 -1.05
C PRO A 319 -1.87 23.22 0.09
N VAL A 320 -0.57 23.40 -0.17
CA VAL A 320 0.51 23.29 0.84
C VAL A 320 1.42 24.51 0.71
N ILE A 321 1.58 25.25 1.79
CA ILE A 321 2.44 26.42 1.90
C ILE A 321 3.79 25.97 2.47
N ASN A 322 4.88 26.63 2.08
CA ASN A 322 6.22 26.40 2.61
C ASN A 322 6.74 27.68 3.26
N ASP A 323 7.17 27.58 4.52
CA ASP A 323 7.88 28.64 5.21
C ASP A 323 9.34 28.67 4.70
N VAL A 324 9.49 29.33 3.55
CA VAL A 324 10.54 29.16 2.53
C VAL A 324 11.99 29.28 3.05
N SER A 325 12.19 29.89 4.22
CA SER A 325 13.51 30.14 4.81
C SER A 325 14.22 28.89 5.34
N GLU A 326 13.49 27.92 5.91
CA GLU A 326 14.07 26.77 6.61
C GLU A 326 14.14 25.48 5.75
N CYS A 327 13.54 25.47 4.56
CA CYS A 327 13.55 24.28 3.72
C CYS A 327 14.95 23.90 3.22
N VAL A 328 15.23 22.59 3.21
CA VAL A 328 16.54 22.02 2.84
C VAL A 328 16.48 21.04 1.66
N LEU A 329 15.31 20.88 1.00
CA LEU A 329 15.08 19.99 -0.14
C LEU A 329 15.49 18.51 0.12
N CYS A 330 15.17 18.02 1.32
CA CYS A 330 15.63 16.73 1.82
C CYS A 330 15.00 15.48 1.15
N GLY A 331 13.89 15.61 0.42
CA GLY A 331 13.16 14.49 -0.20
C GLY A 331 12.08 13.84 0.68
N LYS A 332 12.19 13.87 2.01
CA LYS A 332 11.25 13.12 2.88
C LYS A 332 9.75 13.39 2.65
N TYR A 333 9.38 14.60 2.24
CA TYR A 333 7.99 14.96 1.93
C TYR A 333 7.54 14.57 0.51
N THR A 334 8.47 14.36 -0.43
CA THR A 334 8.18 13.75 -1.75
C THR A 334 8.11 12.24 -1.62
N ASP A 335 9.10 11.64 -0.98
CA ASP A 335 9.25 10.19 -0.79
C ASP A 335 8.07 9.58 0.00
N GLY A 336 7.47 10.37 0.89
CA GLY A 336 6.29 10.00 1.67
C GLY A 336 4.94 10.45 1.09
N CYS A 337 4.89 11.06 -0.11
CA CYS A 337 3.64 11.58 -0.68
C CYS A 337 2.81 10.46 -1.35
N PRO A 338 1.63 10.07 -0.82
CA PRO A 338 0.86 8.94 -1.37
C PRO A 338 0.16 9.23 -2.70
N GLY A 339 0.18 10.49 -3.15
CA GLY A 339 -0.33 10.92 -4.46
C GLY A 339 0.75 11.38 -5.42
N SER A 340 2.04 11.29 -5.06
CA SER A 340 3.18 11.84 -5.83
C SER A 340 3.07 13.33 -6.18
N ALA A 341 2.25 14.09 -5.44
CA ALA A 341 1.89 15.47 -5.73
C ALA A 341 3.00 16.51 -5.49
N LEU A 342 4.22 16.08 -5.16
CA LEU A 342 5.32 16.92 -4.71
C LEU A 342 6.62 16.50 -5.41
N GLU A 343 7.28 17.44 -6.08
CA GLU A 343 8.56 17.24 -6.75
C GLU A 343 9.62 18.26 -6.25
N ILE A 344 10.91 17.94 -6.42
CA ILE A 344 12.05 18.77 -6.02
C ILE A 344 13.07 18.81 -7.16
N ASP A 345 13.37 20.01 -7.68
CA ASP A 345 14.58 20.22 -8.47
C ASP A 345 15.70 20.83 -7.61
N ARG A 346 16.68 20.00 -7.27
CA ARG A 346 17.86 20.41 -6.50
C ARG A 346 18.82 21.33 -7.27
N LYS A 347 18.74 21.42 -8.61
CA LYS A 347 19.56 22.32 -9.43
C LYS A 347 19.05 23.75 -9.33
N ASN A 348 17.77 23.95 -9.64
CA ASN A 348 17.12 25.26 -9.57
C ASN A 348 16.68 25.65 -8.14
N ARG A 349 16.85 24.74 -7.17
CA ARG A 349 16.41 24.88 -5.77
C ARG A 349 14.92 25.20 -5.63
N THR A 350 14.13 24.67 -6.56
CA THR A 350 12.67 24.73 -6.54
C THR A 350 12.09 23.45 -5.94
N TRP A 351 10.87 23.56 -5.43
CA TRP A 351 9.98 22.43 -5.24
C TRP A 351 8.62 22.78 -5.85
N THR A 352 7.93 21.78 -6.37
CA THR A 352 6.69 21.96 -7.14
C THR A 352 5.60 21.13 -6.49
N ILE A 353 4.37 21.66 -6.46
CA ILE A 353 3.18 20.94 -6.05
C ILE A 353 2.20 20.84 -7.21
N ASP A 354 1.67 19.65 -7.47
CA ASP A 354 0.51 19.45 -8.33
C ASP A 354 -0.76 19.48 -7.47
N PRO A 355 -1.63 20.50 -7.61
CA PRO A 355 -2.88 20.59 -6.84
C PRO A 355 -3.89 19.49 -7.22
N ALA A 356 -3.86 18.96 -8.45
CA ALA A 356 -4.75 17.89 -8.89
C ALA A 356 -4.40 16.54 -8.24
N ALA A 357 -3.11 16.28 -8.02
CA ALA A 357 -2.62 15.11 -7.29
C ALA A 357 -2.71 15.26 -5.76
N CYS A 358 -2.86 16.48 -5.23
CA CYS A 358 -2.79 16.76 -3.80
C CYS A 358 -4.07 16.37 -3.03
N VAL A 359 -4.07 15.20 -2.40
CA VAL A 359 -5.22 14.68 -1.64
C VAL A 359 -5.41 15.26 -0.22
N GLN A 360 -4.73 16.37 0.13
CA GLN A 360 -4.77 17.04 1.45
C GLN A 360 -4.76 16.05 2.64
N CYS A 361 -3.64 15.32 2.80
CA CYS A 361 -3.49 14.24 3.77
C CYS A 361 -2.42 14.48 4.85
N ASP A 362 -1.83 15.67 4.89
CA ASP A 362 -0.90 16.19 5.92
C ASP A 362 0.43 15.42 6.11
N ILE A 363 0.58 14.22 5.54
CA ILE A 363 1.79 13.37 5.61
C ILE A 363 3.08 14.11 5.18
N CYS A 364 2.99 15.07 4.24
CA CYS A 364 4.12 15.89 3.83
C CYS A 364 4.59 16.87 4.92
N VAL A 365 3.67 17.36 5.77
CA VAL A 365 3.96 18.20 6.93
C VAL A 365 4.58 17.35 8.04
N GLU A 366 3.97 16.21 8.37
CA GLU A 366 4.47 15.29 9.41
C GLU A 366 5.87 14.74 9.10
N ASN A 367 6.13 14.34 7.85
CA ASN A 367 7.44 13.84 7.43
C ASN A 367 8.50 14.93 7.22
N CYS A 368 8.16 16.22 7.35
CA CYS A 368 9.12 17.31 7.19
C CYS A 368 9.97 17.45 8.47
N PRO A 369 11.28 17.08 8.47
CA PRO A 369 12.12 17.10 9.66
C PRO A 369 12.50 18.52 10.13
N LYS A 370 12.04 19.53 9.39
CA LYS A 370 12.20 20.96 9.65
C LYS A 370 10.87 21.68 9.88
N GLN A 371 9.74 20.99 9.74
CA GLN A 371 8.37 21.53 9.88
C GLN A 371 8.11 22.81 9.06
N CYS A 372 8.86 23.04 7.98
CA CYS A 372 8.74 24.20 7.08
C CYS A 372 7.63 24.04 6.02
N LEU A 373 6.72 23.08 6.19
CA LEU A 373 5.55 22.89 5.34
C LEU A 373 4.31 23.01 6.22
N SER A 374 3.29 23.70 5.74
CA SER A 374 2.01 23.88 6.42
C SER A 374 0.85 23.66 5.44
N MET A 375 -0.24 23.06 5.92
CA MET A 375 -1.44 22.87 5.10
C MET A 375 -2.21 24.18 4.99
N ASN A 376 -2.58 24.57 3.76
CA ASN A 376 -3.49 25.68 3.57
C ASN A 376 -4.91 25.27 3.98
N LYS A 377 -5.52 26.02 4.90
CA LYS A 377 -6.88 25.80 5.42
C LYS A 377 -7.96 26.51 4.61
N GLU A 378 -7.54 27.47 3.79
CA GLU A 378 -8.37 28.32 2.92
C GLU A 378 -8.50 27.69 1.52
N TYR A 379 -7.52 26.91 1.08
CA TYR A 379 -7.60 26.11 -0.14
C TYR A 379 -8.77 25.10 -0.11
N VAL A 380 -9.70 25.25 -1.05
CA VAL A 380 -10.83 24.35 -1.28
C VAL A 380 -10.65 23.69 -2.64
N LEU A 381 -10.40 22.38 -2.65
CA LEU A 381 -10.24 21.59 -3.86
C LEU A 381 -11.59 21.48 -4.61
N GLY A 382 -11.71 22.23 -5.71
CA GLY A 382 -12.92 22.28 -6.56
C GLY A 382 -13.87 23.46 -6.29
N ALA A 383 -13.35 24.66 -5.99
CA ALA A 383 -14.15 25.87 -5.85
C ALA A 383 -14.48 26.56 -7.20
N ASP A 384 -13.58 26.48 -8.18
CA ASP A 384 -13.72 26.97 -9.55
C ASP A 384 -13.43 25.80 -10.53
N ASP A 385 -13.90 25.89 -11.77
CA ASP A 385 -13.61 24.89 -12.84
C ASP A 385 -12.14 24.90 -13.30
N ASP A 386 -11.38 25.97 -13.00
CA ASP A 386 -9.96 26.10 -13.32
C ASP A 386 -9.07 25.38 -12.29
N ILE A 387 -8.68 24.13 -12.57
CA ILE A 387 -7.62 23.43 -11.81
C ILE A 387 -6.28 24.13 -12.10
N PRO A 388 -5.60 24.71 -11.08
CA PRO A 388 -4.33 25.41 -11.31
C PRO A 388 -3.19 24.47 -11.72
N GLU A 389 -2.36 24.94 -12.66
CA GLU A 389 -1.14 24.25 -13.11
C GLU A 389 -0.14 23.98 -11.95
N PRO A 390 0.82 23.03 -12.09
CA PRO A 390 1.77 22.69 -11.04
C PRO A 390 2.60 23.89 -10.51
N ILE A 391 2.29 24.30 -9.29
CA ILE A 391 2.79 25.55 -8.70
C ILE A 391 4.20 25.33 -8.17
N SER A 392 5.15 26.12 -8.68
CA SER A 392 6.59 25.94 -8.43
C SER A 392 7.18 27.07 -7.58
N PHE A 393 7.82 26.71 -6.47
CA PHE A 393 8.34 27.65 -5.48
C PHE A 393 9.87 27.59 -5.40
N ALA A 394 10.54 28.73 -5.62
CA ALA A 394 11.99 28.85 -5.48
C ALA A 394 12.40 29.12 -4.02
N LEU A 395 13.40 28.40 -3.50
CA LEU A 395 13.96 28.71 -2.18
C LEU A 395 15.03 29.82 -2.26
N PRO A 396 15.04 30.79 -1.33
CA PRO A 396 15.98 31.92 -1.37
C PRO A 396 17.44 31.47 -1.30
N GLU A 397 18.34 32.26 -1.89
CA GLU A 397 19.78 32.01 -1.83
C GLU A 397 20.30 31.91 -0.39
N ARG A 398 21.03 30.83 -0.10
CA ARG A 398 21.75 30.73 1.17
C ARG A 398 22.94 31.67 1.13
N LYS A 399 22.77 32.89 1.64
CA LYS A 399 23.88 33.75 2.05
C LYS A 399 24.80 32.89 2.93
N ARG A 400 26.02 32.61 2.44
CA ARG A 400 27.01 31.88 3.22
C ARG A 400 27.35 32.73 4.44
N SER A 401 26.95 32.28 5.63
CA SER A 401 27.65 32.72 6.84
C SER A 401 29.12 32.39 6.65
N SER A 402 29.98 33.41 6.70
CA SER A 402 31.42 33.21 6.67
C SER A 402 31.80 32.31 7.85
N PRO A 403 32.72 31.35 7.67
CA PRO A 403 33.16 30.50 8.77
C PRO A 403 33.82 31.39 9.83
N GLY A 404 33.14 31.59 10.95
CA GLY A 404 33.69 32.31 12.09
C GLY A 404 34.99 31.64 12.51
N LYS A 405 36.06 32.42 12.69
CA LYS A 405 37.34 31.89 13.18
C LYS A 405 37.08 31.13 14.50
N PRO A 406 37.66 29.95 14.70
CA PRO A 406 37.62 29.31 16.01
C PRO A 406 38.23 30.26 17.04
N ALA A 407 37.55 30.44 18.17
CA ALA A 407 38.03 31.31 19.23
C ALA A 407 39.34 30.75 19.79
N VAL A 408 40.42 31.51 19.65
CA VAL A 408 41.69 31.24 20.33
C VAL A 408 41.43 31.40 21.82
N LYS A 409 41.68 30.35 22.60
CA LYS A 409 41.71 30.47 24.07
C LYS A 409 42.89 31.39 24.44
N PRO A 410 42.71 32.38 25.33
CA PRO A 410 43.85 33.07 25.92
C PRO A 410 44.63 32.06 26.79
N ASP A 411 45.95 32.11 26.72
CA ASP A 411 46.83 31.33 27.59
C ASP A 411 46.82 31.90 29.02
N ALA A 412 46.75 31.00 30.01
CA ALA A 412 46.89 31.26 31.44
C ALA A 412 47.29 29.96 32.17
#